data_AF-A0A9P3P124-F1
#
_entry.id   AF-A0A9P3P124-F1
#
_cell.length_a   1.000
_cell.length_b   1.000
_cell.length_c   1.000
_cell.angle_alpha   90.00
_cell.angle_beta   90.00
_cell.angle_gamma   90.00
#
_symmetry.space_group_name_H-M   'P 1'
#
loop_
_entity.id
_entity.type
_entity.pdbx_description
1 polymer ?
#
loop_
_entity_poly.entity_id
_entity_poly.type
_entity_poly.pdbx_seq_one_letter_code
_entity_poly.pdbx_strand_id
1 'polypeptide(L)'
;MTVVGGKSTVETLTSEVRYASEIARAYEEQTTATVAEQVARRALKSSKSKKSKKSKKSDKSNKSSKSNTSSKSSTSSKSDKSSKITTSNSTSSGSGGRKKGVGAAEVAGSGKRPSGVWTANPVDKCWWAEDWKTHRQELGNCAPGFAEGTTGGKGGKLYIVTTEADDPVNPKQGMLRHAIIQDEALWIVFERDMVFDKLSAEMMVNSDKTIDARGRAVVIQNGPCLRLERVTNVIVESVIFRNCTMRTGTIKVRSGKGLEVKDWRDGNAVEVWGSTKVWIDHCGFEKALDTQVNIVVGSTDVAVTNNYFVNQDEVMLMSNNDAATTDDNMRVTVALNVFGQNCNQRMPRGRHGQFHVANNYYPYGWGIYAIGGSAGARFRSEGNYFVAGSVKEVTKRQDTHGWESKQISDKSWTKIKVSSAGWEKWPWQSIGDHFENGAFFVESGANVFQPAYAFTPVAAKDVPKATDRAGPLFRRYKKQQ
;
A
#
# COMPACT_ATOMS: atom_id res chain seq x y z
N MET A 1 -56.21 -14.48 2.64
CA MET A 1 -55.57 -13.78 1.51
C MET A 1 -55.17 -12.40 1.98
N THR A 2 -53.89 -12.20 2.28
CA THR A 2 -53.30 -10.85 2.37
C THR A 2 -51.85 -10.97 1.93
N VAL A 3 -51.55 -10.34 0.79
CA VAL A 3 -50.24 -10.35 0.12
C VAL A 3 -49.32 -9.38 0.86
N VAL A 4 -48.15 -9.84 1.32
CA VAL A 4 -47.06 -8.96 1.77
C VAL A 4 -46.06 -8.86 0.62
N GLY A 5 -46.03 -7.69 -0.01
CA GLY A 5 -45.15 -7.38 -1.13
C GLY A 5 -43.68 -7.35 -0.72
N GLY A 6 -42.85 -8.12 -1.42
CA GLY A 6 -41.40 -8.06 -1.33
C GLY A 6 -40.87 -6.74 -1.90
N LYS A 7 -40.00 -6.08 -1.13
CA LYS A 7 -39.13 -5.03 -1.67
C LYS A 7 -38.05 -5.69 -2.52
N SER A 8 -37.87 -5.15 -3.72
CA SER A 8 -37.01 -5.67 -4.78
C SER A 8 -35.53 -5.54 -4.44
N THR A 9 -34.77 -6.52 -4.90
CA THR A 9 -33.30 -6.67 -4.94
C THR A 9 -32.53 -5.54 -5.64
N VAL A 10 -33.20 -4.45 -6.02
CA VAL A 10 -32.62 -3.30 -6.73
C VAL A 10 -32.16 -2.20 -5.76
N GLU A 11 -32.73 -2.11 -4.55
CA GLU A 11 -32.33 -1.07 -3.59
C GLU A 11 -30.99 -1.37 -2.89
N THR A 12 -30.60 -2.64 -2.71
CA THR A 12 -29.34 -3.02 -2.03
C THR A 12 -28.09 -2.79 -2.88
N LEU A 13 -28.21 -2.89 -4.21
CA LEU A 13 -27.11 -2.60 -5.15
C LEU A 13 -26.78 -1.11 -5.25
N THR A 14 -27.70 -0.22 -4.86
CA THR A 14 -27.48 1.24 -4.92
C THR A 14 -26.70 1.80 -3.72
N SER A 15 -26.64 1.09 -2.59
CA SER A 15 -25.85 1.52 -1.42
C SER A 15 -24.35 1.22 -1.57
N GLU A 16 -23.99 0.13 -2.26
CA GLU A 16 -22.59 -0.26 -2.47
C GLU A 16 -21.92 0.55 -3.58
N VAL A 17 -22.67 0.86 -4.65
CA VAL A 17 -22.25 1.81 -5.69
C VAL A 17 -22.09 3.22 -5.12
N ARG A 18 -22.93 3.61 -4.14
CA ARG A 18 -22.77 4.88 -3.40
C ARG A 18 -21.51 4.91 -2.55
N TYR A 19 -21.11 3.81 -1.91
CA TYR A 19 -19.93 3.79 -1.05
C TYR A 19 -18.61 3.91 -1.84
N ALA A 20 -18.50 3.20 -2.97
CA ALA A 20 -17.35 3.35 -3.88
C ALA A 20 -17.31 4.75 -4.53
N SER A 21 -18.48 5.29 -4.90
CA SER A 21 -18.64 6.66 -5.39
C SER A 21 -18.31 7.71 -4.32
N GLU A 22 -18.66 7.49 -3.05
CA GLU A 22 -18.41 8.42 -1.94
C GLU A 22 -16.93 8.43 -1.53
N ILE A 23 -16.24 7.29 -1.58
CA ILE A 23 -14.77 7.26 -1.43
C ILE A 23 -14.10 7.97 -2.61
N ALA A 24 -14.48 7.64 -3.86
CA ALA A 24 -13.93 8.32 -5.04
C ALA A 24 -14.22 9.84 -5.05
N ARG A 25 -15.43 10.26 -4.64
CA ARG A 25 -15.85 11.67 -4.55
C ARG A 25 -15.18 12.40 -3.39
N ALA A 26 -15.03 11.78 -2.23
CA ALA A 26 -14.24 12.34 -1.13
C ALA A 26 -12.76 12.54 -1.52
N TYR A 27 -12.23 11.70 -2.42
CA TYR A 27 -10.90 11.89 -3.00
C TYR A 27 -10.84 13.00 -4.07
N GLU A 28 -11.85 13.15 -4.93
CA GLU A 28 -11.95 14.22 -5.93
C GLU A 28 -12.18 15.62 -5.30
N GLU A 29 -12.98 15.71 -4.24
CA GLU A 29 -13.24 16.95 -3.52
C GLU A 29 -11.97 17.45 -2.77
N GLN A 30 -11.11 16.55 -2.31
CA GLN A 30 -9.79 16.91 -1.76
C GLN A 30 -8.80 17.36 -2.85
N THR A 31 -8.82 16.76 -4.04
CA THR A 31 -7.94 17.17 -5.14
C THR A 31 -8.34 18.53 -5.72
N THR A 32 -9.64 18.81 -5.83
CA THR A 32 -10.15 20.12 -6.28
C THR A 32 -9.89 21.22 -5.26
N ALA A 33 -10.02 20.95 -3.95
CA ALA A 33 -9.63 21.90 -2.90
C ALA A 33 -8.12 22.21 -2.96
N THR A 34 -7.27 21.21 -3.16
CA THR A 34 -5.80 21.38 -3.22
C THR A 34 -5.36 22.09 -4.50
N VAL A 35 -5.99 21.81 -5.64
CA VAL A 35 -5.73 22.52 -6.91
C VAL A 35 -6.25 23.94 -6.85
N ALA A 36 -7.43 24.19 -6.29
CA ALA A 36 -7.96 25.54 -6.08
C ALA A 36 -7.04 26.37 -5.16
N GLU A 37 -6.49 25.76 -4.10
CA GLU A 37 -5.55 26.41 -3.19
C GLU A 37 -4.19 26.68 -3.87
N GLN A 38 -3.71 25.77 -4.72
CA GLN A 38 -2.49 25.95 -5.51
C GLN A 38 -2.66 27.02 -6.62
N VAL A 39 -3.82 27.07 -7.27
CA VAL A 39 -4.18 28.09 -8.26
C VAL A 39 -4.31 29.47 -7.58
N ALA A 40 -4.95 29.54 -6.41
CA ALA A 40 -5.03 30.75 -5.60
C ALA A 40 -3.63 31.23 -5.14
N ARG A 41 -2.76 30.31 -4.69
CA ARG A 41 -1.36 30.63 -4.33
C ARG A 41 -0.52 31.10 -5.53
N ARG A 42 -0.75 30.57 -6.74
CA ARG A 42 -0.11 31.04 -7.98
C ARG A 42 -0.62 32.43 -8.40
N ALA A 43 -1.91 32.70 -8.27
CA ALA A 43 -2.49 34.03 -8.51
C ALA A 43 -1.93 35.09 -7.53
N LEU A 44 -1.75 34.74 -6.25
CA LEU A 44 -1.13 35.59 -5.22
C LEU A 44 0.38 35.83 -5.45
N LYS A 45 1.13 34.84 -5.96
CA LYS A 45 2.55 35.03 -6.34
C LYS A 45 2.70 35.90 -7.60
N SER A 46 1.79 35.76 -8.56
CA SER A 46 1.70 36.61 -9.76
C SER A 46 1.41 38.08 -9.42
N SER A 47 0.50 38.35 -8.48
CA SER A 47 0.18 39.72 -8.05
C SER A 47 1.30 40.38 -7.24
N LYS A 48 2.03 39.63 -6.40
CA LYS A 48 3.23 40.12 -5.69
C LYS A 48 4.41 40.39 -6.63
N SER A 49 4.61 39.56 -7.66
CA SER A 49 5.61 39.76 -8.73
C SER A 49 5.33 41.02 -9.56
N LYS A 50 4.06 41.29 -9.89
CA LYS A 50 3.67 42.53 -10.58
C LYS A 50 3.86 43.78 -9.71
N LYS A 51 3.64 43.70 -8.38
CA LYS A 51 3.94 44.81 -7.44
C LYS A 51 5.45 45.07 -7.29
N SER A 52 6.31 44.04 -7.23
CA SER A 52 7.77 44.25 -7.12
C SER A 52 8.43 44.72 -8.42
N LYS A 53 7.86 44.37 -9.59
CA LYS A 53 8.27 44.95 -10.88
C LYS A 53 7.84 46.40 -11.06
N LYS A 54 6.75 46.84 -10.41
CA LYS A 54 6.33 48.25 -10.42
C LYS A 54 7.21 49.12 -9.50
N SER A 55 7.71 48.59 -8.39
CA SER A 55 8.64 49.32 -7.50
C SER A 55 10.09 49.34 -7.97
N LYS A 56 10.51 48.41 -8.85
CA LYS A 56 11.88 48.40 -9.44
C LYS A 56 12.01 49.22 -10.73
N LYS A 57 10.91 49.76 -11.27
CA LYS A 57 10.92 50.59 -12.49
C LYS A 57 11.04 52.09 -12.21
N SER A 58 11.07 52.52 -10.94
CA SER A 58 11.27 53.92 -10.56
C SER A 58 12.72 54.30 -10.19
N ASP A 59 13.64 53.33 -10.05
CA ASP A 59 15.01 53.59 -9.51
C ASP A 59 16.16 53.27 -10.48
N LYS A 60 15.92 53.12 -11.79
CA LYS A 60 16.99 52.91 -12.78
C LYS A 60 16.81 53.78 -14.02
N SER A 61 17.05 55.07 -13.83
CA SER A 61 17.49 55.98 -14.90
C SER A 61 18.51 56.96 -14.32
N ASN A 62 19.70 56.49 -13.98
CA ASN A 62 20.87 57.36 -14.01
C ASN A 62 22.19 56.57 -14.09
N LYS A 63 23.07 57.11 -14.94
CA LYS A 63 24.50 56.83 -15.13
C LYS A 63 24.93 55.63 -15.96
N SER A 64 25.35 56.02 -17.16
CA SER A 64 26.24 55.36 -18.10
C SER A 64 27.72 55.39 -17.68
N SER A 65 28.45 54.43 -18.26
CA SER A 65 29.79 54.55 -18.86
C SER A 65 31.06 54.32 -18.01
N LYS A 66 31.97 53.55 -18.66
CA LYS A 66 33.43 53.36 -18.45
C LYS A 66 33.83 52.47 -17.27
N SER A 67 34.87 51.63 -17.30
CA SER A 67 35.75 51.05 -18.34
C SER A 67 36.78 50.16 -17.61
N ASN A 68 37.12 49.00 -18.17
CA ASN A 68 38.42 48.29 -18.16
C ASN A 68 39.20 47.93 -16.86
N THR A 69 40.05 46.91 -17.06
CA THR A 69 41.28 46.48 -16.35
C THR A 69 41.24 45.53 -15.13
N SER A 70 41.56 44.26 -15.44
CA SER A 70 42.68 43.42 -14.92
C SER A 70 43.08 43.36 -13.44
N SER A 71 43.42 42.11 -13.05
CA SER A 71 44.56 41.64 -12.23
C SER A 71 44.31 41.10 -10.82
N LYS A 72 44.55 39.77 -10.72
CA LYS A 72 45.35 38.96 -9.77
C LYS A 72 45.52 39.34 -8.28
N SER A 73 45.55 38.25 -7.49
CA SER A 73 46.29 38.00 -6.22
C SER A 73 45.74 38.69 -4.97
N SER A 74 45.85 38.17 -3.74
CA SER A 74 46.21 36.88 -3.13
C SER A 74 46.01 37.03 -1.60
N THR A 75 46.01 35.90 -0.87
CA THR A 75 46.50 35.71 0.52
C THR A 75 45.81 36.42 1.70
N SER A 76 45.15 35.64 2.57
CA SER A 76 45.59 35.29 3.96
C SER A 76 44.88 36.18 5.01
N SER A 77 44.64 35.85 6.28
CA SER A 77 44.68 34.65 7.14
C SER A 77 44.16 35.07 8.54
N LYS A 78 43.93 34.09 9.44
CA LYS A 78 43.95 34.17 10.93
C LYS A 78 42.70 34.76 11.65
N SER A 79 41.95 33.94 12.40
CA SER A 79 42.06 33.61 13.86
C SER A 79 41.50 34.74 14.74
N ASP A 80 40.77 34.58 15.84
CA ASP A 80 40.92 33.63 16.95
C ASP A 80 39.81 33.86 18.01
N LYS A 81 39.62 32.87 18.90
CA LYS A 81 39.10 32.91 20.31
C LYS A 81 37.61 33.24 20.57
N SER A 82 36.80 32.39 21.23
CA SER A 82 36.86 31.75 22.57
C SER A 82 36.59 32.70 23.76
N SER A 83 35.45 32.50 24.45
CA SER A 83 35.41 32.37 25.92
C SER A 83 34.09 31.74 26.43
N LYS A 84 34.25 30.71 27.26
CA LYS A 84 33.30 30.12 28.22
C LYS A 84 33.38 30.89 29.56
N ILE A 85 32.55 30.45 30.53
CA ILE A 85 32.69 30.47 32.02
C ILE A 85 31.69 31.44 32.68
N THR A 86 30.86 31.16 33.70
CA THR A 86 30.42 29.97 34.49
C THR A 86 29.33 30.42 35.51
N THR A 87 28.47 29.47 35.95
CA THR A 87 27.90 29.19 37.31
C THR A 87 27.44 30.35 38.24
N SER A 88 26.34 30.27 39.01
CA SER A 88 26.01 29.24 40.04
C SER A 88 24.66 29.53 40.76
N ASN A 89 24.04 28.42 41.20
CA ASN A 89 23.10 28.12 42.31
C ASN A 89 22.51 29.20 43.25
N SER A 90 21.25 28.97 43.67
CA SER A 90 20.89 28.71 45.09
C SER A 90 19.46 28.19 45.26
N THR A 91 19.27 27.43 46.35
CA THR A 91 18.11 26.67 46.84
C THR A 91 17.47 27.33 48.07
N SER A 92 16.16 27.13 48.30
CA SER A 92 15.44 27.01 49.60
C SER A 92 13.93 27.22 49.36
N SER A 93 13.03 26.23 49.49
CA SER A 93 12.37 25.64 50.68
C SER A 93 11.36 26.55 51.40
N GLY A 94 10.07 26.14 51.47
CA GLY A 94 9.16 26.59 52.54
C GLY A 94 7.64 26.63 52.30
N SER A 95 6.97 25.49 52.54
CA SER A 95 5.64 25.33 53.19
C SER A 95 4.29 25.73 52.53
N GLY A 96 3.38 24.74 52.47
CA GLY A 96 2.07 24.80 53.16
C GLY A 96 0.83 25.26 52.38
N GLY A 97 -0.01 24.33 51.90
CA GLY A 97 -1.36 24.68 51.42
C GLY A 97 -2.20 23.49 50.93
N ARG A 98 -2.98 22.89 51.83
CA ARG A 98 -3.92 21.78 51.63
C ARG A 98 -5.26 22.29 51.08
N LYS A 99 -5.73 21.86 49.90
CA LYS A 99 -7.17 21.90 49.54
C LYS A 99 -7.61 20.71 48.68
N LYS A 100 -8.75 20.14 49.11
CA LYS A 100 -9.53 19.04 48.54
C LYS A 100 -10.15 19.41 47.18
N GLY A 101 -10.40 18.42 46.34
CA GLY A 101 -11.13 18.57 45.08
C GLY A 101 -12.65 18.72 45.22
N VAL A 102 -13.31 18.93 44.07
CA VAL A 102 -14.56 18.32 43.54
C VAL A 102 -15.25 19.33 42.60
N GLY A 103 -15.63 18.87 41.39
CA GLY A 103 -16.84 19.31 40.70
C GLY A 103 -16.68 20.16 39.43
N ALA A 104 -16.57 19.54 38.26
CA ALA A 104 -17.01 20.13 37.00
C ALA A 104 -18.20 19.29 36.49
N ALA A 105 -19.35 19.96 36.36
CA ALA A 105 -20.66 19.37 36.13
C ALA A 105 -20.81 18.76 34.72
N GLU A 106 -21.47 17.60 34.68
CA GLU A 106 -22.01 16.94 33.51
C GLU A 106 -23.05 17.80 32.79
N VAL A 107 -22.98 17.83 31.46
CA VAL A 107 -24.17 17.96 30.60
C VAL A 107 -24.34 16.62 29.89
N ALA A 108 -25.20 15.78 30.47
CA ALA A 108 -25.61 14.50 29.90
C ALA A 108 -26.56 14.76 28.72
N GLY A 109 -26.04 14.62 27.50
CA GLY A 109 -26.85 14.41 26.30
C GLY A 109 -26.93 12.92 26.01
N SER A 110 -28.01 12.28 26.46
CA SER A 110 -28.34 10.88 26.19
C SER A 110 -28.71 10.67 24.71
N GLY A 111 -27.70 10.56 23.85
CA GLY A 111 -27.83 10.01 22.50
C GLY A 111 -27.21 8.62 22.46
N LYS A 112 -28.04 7.57 22.53
CA LYS A 112 -27.57 6.20 22.24
C LYS A 112 -26.90 6.19 20.86
N ARG A 113 -25.59 5.96 20.84
CA ARG A 113 -24.82 5.70 19.61
C ARG A 113 -25.41 4.47 18.91
N PRO A 114 -25.48 4.43 17.57
CA PRO A 114 -25.73 3.17 16.88
C PRO A 114 -24.53 2.27 17.15
N SER A 115 -24.72 1.27 18.01
CA SER A 115 -23.80 0.17 18.23
C SER A 115 -23.83 -0.76 17.02
N GLY A 116 -23.19 -0.34 15.93
CA GLY A 116 -22.77 -1.29 14.90
C GLY A 116 -21.60 -2.08 15.48
N VAL A 117 -21.87 -3.22 16.12
CA VAL A 117 -20.84 -4.15 16.55
C VAL A 117 -20.06 -4.55 15.32
N TRP A 118 -18.80 -4.16 15.26
CA TRP A 118 -17.87 -4.63 14.24
C TRP A 118 -17.76 -6.15 14.36
N THR A 119 -18.39 -6.88 13.44
CA THR A 119 -18.09 -8.31 13.26
C THR A 119 -16.81 -8.42 12.47
N ALA A 120 -15.73 -8.11 13.18
CA ALA A 120 -14.35 -8.34 12.80
C ALA A 120 -14.15 -9.69 12.11
N ASN A 121 -13.43 -9.68 10.99
CA ASN A 121 -12.88 -10.91 10.44
C ASN A 121 -11.76 -11.45 11.37
N PRO A 122 -11.27 -12.69 11.17
CA PRO A 122 -10.29 -13.30 12.07
C PRO A 122 -8.99 -12.50 12.29
N VAL A 123 -8.49 -11.82 11.26
CA VAL A 123 -7.24 -11.03 11.33
C VAL A 123 -7.45 -9.79 12.18
N ASP A 124 -8.49 -9.06 11.83
CA ASP A 124 -9.01 -7.90 12.52
C ASP A 124 -9.22 -8.20 14.01
N LYS A 125 -9.95 -9.28 14.33
CA LYS A 125 -10.26 -9.72 15.71
C LYS A 125 -9.05 -9.83 16.62
N CYS A 126 -7.88 -10.17 16.07
CA CYS A 126 -6.68 -10.41 16.84
C CYS A 126 -6.14 -9.13 17.50
N TRP A 127 -6.18 -8.00 16.80
CA TRP A 127 -5.51 -6.77 17.25
C TRP A 127 -6.44 -5.63 17.61
N TRP A 128 -7.64 -5.59 17.04
CA TRP A 128 -8.51 -4.43 17.22
C TRP A 128 -9.07 -4.38 18.64
N ALA A 129 -8.83 -3.25 19.27
CA ALA A 129 -9.48 -2.82 20.51
C ALA A 129 -9.86 -1.34 20.38
N GLU A 130 -10.81 -0.85 21.18
CA GLU A 130 -11.21 0.57 21.12
C GLU A 130 -10.02 1.53 21.37
N ASP A 131 -9.04 1.07 22.13
CA ASP A 131 -7.83 1.76 22.54
C ASP A 131 -6.58 1.34 21.74
N TRP A 132 -6.73 0.75 20.55
CA TRP A 132 -5.61 0.32 19.70
C TRP A 132 -4.53 1.41 19.49
N LYS A 133 -4.88 2.69 19.63
CA LYS A 133 -3.95 3.83 19.54
C LYS A 133 -2.90 3.86 20.65
N THR A 134 -3.23 3.38 21.85
CA THR A 134 -2.29 3.27 22.98
C THR A 134 -1.54 1.94 22.96
N HIS A 135 -2.05 0.95 22.22
CA HIS A 135 -1.49 -0.39 22.07
C HIS A 135 -1.14 -0.72 20.61
N ARG A 136 -0.65 0.26 19.84
CA ARG A 136 -0.50 0.16 18.37
C ARG A 136 0.27 -1.07 17.92
N GLN A 137 1.33 -1.40 18.67
CA GLN A 137 2.24 -2.49 18.32
C GLN A 137 1.65 -3.88 18.54
N GLU A 138 0.47 -4.00 19.18
CA GLU A 138 -0.23 -5.30 19.32
C GLU A 138 -0.61 -5.90 17.96
N LEU A 139 -0.81 -5.06 16.93
CA LEU A 139 -0.94 -5.51 15.55
C LEU A 139 0.20 -6.46 15.12
N GLY A 140 1.43 -6.21 15.58
CA GLY A 140 2.60 -7.05 15.25
C GLY A 140 2.54 -8.48 15.80
N ASN A 141 1.51 -8.86 16.57
CA ASN A 141 1.26 -10.24 16.98
C ASN A 141 0.31 -10.99 16.04
N CYS A 142 -0.28 -10.30 15.06
CA CYS A 142 -1.49 -10.76 14.38
C CYS A 142 -1.30 -11.04 12.88
N ALA A 143 -0.06 -11.03 12.39
CA ALA A 143 0.22 -11.37 11.01
C ALA A 143 -0.32 -12.77 10.69
N PRO A 144 -1.22 -12.89 9.70
CA PRO A 144 -1.88 -14.16 9.41
C PRO A 144 -1.12 -14.96 8.38
N GLY A 145 -1.54 -16.20 8.23
CA GLY A 145 -1.18 -16.99 7.07
C GLY A 145 0.29 -17.36 7.00
N PHE A 146 0.83 -17.43 5.80
CA PHE A 146 2.26 -17.74 5.60
C PHE A 146 3.18 -16.66 6.18
N ALA A 147 2.67 -15.45 6.46
CA ALA A 147 3.42 -14.39 7.11
C ALA A 147 3.33 -14.43 8.64
N GLU A 148 2.77 -15.50 9.24
CA GLU A 148 2.75 -15.69 10.70
C GLU A 148 4.15 -15.46 11.30
N GLY A 149 4.19 -14.70 12.40
CA GLY A 149 5.44 -14.27 13.03
C GLY A 149 6.12 -13.06 12.39
N THR A 150 5.50 -12.39 11.42
CA THR A 150 5.90 -11.04 10.98
C THR A 150 5.49 -10.03 12.05
N THR A 151 6.48 -9.44 12.73
CA THR A 151 6.29 -8.48 13.83
C THR A 151 6.53 -7.02 13.40
N GLY A 152 7.15 -6.82 12.24
CA GLY A 152 7.55 -5.51 11.74
C GLY A 152 8.49 -4.81 12.71
N GLY A 153 8.20 -3.54 13.00
CA GLY A 153 8.96 -2.74 13.96
C GLY A 153 8.54 -2.89 15.42
N LYS A 154 7.80 -3.95 15.79
CA LYS A 154 7.36 -4.18 17.18
C LYS A 154 8.56 -4.26 18.14
N GLY A 155 8.44 -3.62 19.31
CA GLY A 155 9.53 -3.47 20.28
C GLY A 155 10.51 -2.35 19.93
N GLY A 156 10.47 -1.86 18.69
CA GLY A 156 11.20 -0.70 18.22
C GLY A 156 10.60 0.62 18.71
N LYS A 157 11.36 1.71 18.52
CA LYS A 157 10.90 3.06 18.86
C LYS A 157 9.80 3.51 17.92
N LEU A 158 8.89 4.34 18.44
CA LEU A 158 7.97 5.09 17.60
C LEU A 158 8.74 6.17 16.83
N TYR A 159 8.58 6.18 15.52
CA TYR A 159 9.04 7.27 14.66
C TYR A 159 7.83 8.02 14.13
N ILE A 160 7.75 9.33 14.39
CA ILE A 160 6.66 10.17 13.90
C ILE A 160 7.15 10.90 12.65
N VAL A 161 6.55 10.60 11.51
CA VAL A 161 6.71 11.37 10.27
C VAL A 161 5.96 12.68 10.42
N THR A 162 6.66 13.79 10.18
CA THR A 162 6.18 15.17 10.40
C THR A 162 6.15 15.99 9.10
N THR A 163 6.74 15.47 8.02
CA THR A 163 6.78 16.15 6.72
C THR A 163 6.67 15.19 5.54
N GLU A 164 6.04 15.66 4.47
CA GLU A 164 5.95 15.01 3.16
C GLU A 164 7.16 15.31 2.27
N ALA A 165 8.13 16.10 2.75
CA ALA A 165 9.35 16.35 2.02
C ALA A 165 10.09 15.03 1.75
N ASP A 166 10.59 14.87 0.53
CA ASP A 166 11.31 13.70 0.08
C ASP A 166 12.64 14.09 -0.54
N ASP A 167 13.73 13.49 -0.05
CA ASP A 167 15.06 13.61 -0.63
C ASP A 167 15.63 12.20 -0.80
N PRO A 168 15.70 11.65 -2.03
CA PRO A 168 16.15 10.30 -2.27
C PRO A 168 17.64 10.09 -1.91
N VAL A 169 18.44 11.14 -1.79
CA VAL A 169 19.88 11.05 -1.54
C VAL A 169 20.22 11.34 -0.09
N ASN A 170 19.60 12.34 0.53
CA ASN A 170 19.90 12.80 1.89
C ASN A 170 18.63 13.01 2.72
N PRO A 171 17.84 11.94 2.96
CA PRO A 171 16.63 12.06 3.75
C PRO A 171 16.96 12.49 5.18
N LYS A 172 16.13 13.36 5.75
CA LYS A 172 16.32 13.98 7.08
C LYS A 172 15.28 13.49 8.07
N GLN A 173 15.60 13.57 9.36
CA GLN A 173 14.66 13.26 10.43
C GLN A 173 13.33 14.03 10.24
N GLY A 174 12.21 13.36 10.48
CA GLY A 174 10.86 13.83 10.19
C GLY A 174 10.31 13.35 8.83
N MET A 175 11.16 12.93 7.89
CA MET A 175 10.75 12.39 6.59
C MET A 175 10.45 10.88 6.68
N LEU A 176 9.47 10.40 5.93
CA LEU A 176 9.20 8.96 5.81
C LEU A 176 10.43 8.21 5.29
N ARG A 177 11.10 8.74 4.26
CA ARG A 177 12.30 8.11 3.68
C ARG A 177 13.43 7.95 4.69
N HIS A 178 13.57 8.88 5.64
CA HIS A 178 14.56 8.73 6.70
C HIS A 178 14.18 7.57 7.62
N ALA A 179 12.91 7.49 8.04
CA ALA A 179 12.44 6.45 8.94
C ALA A 179 12.63 5.02 8.36
N ILE A 180 12.23 4.81 7.11
CA ILE A 180 12.18 3.48 6.51
C ILE A 180 13.56 2.89 6.22
N ILE A 181 14.62 3.70 6.12
CA ILE A 181 15.98 3.22 5.83
C ILE A 181 16.82 2.94 7.08
N GLN A 182 16.33 3.26 8.28
CA GLN A 182 17.12 3.06 9.50
C GLN A 182 17.40 1.57 9.74
N ASP A 183 18.48 1.27 10.45
CA ASP A 183 18.86 -0.12 10.75
C ASP A 183 18.08 -0.66 11.94
N GLU A 184 17.73 0.17 12.93
CA GLU A 184 16.94 -0.26 14.07
C GLU A 184 15.49 -0.55 13.71
N ALA A 185 14.85 -1.41 14.49
CA ALA A 185 13.42 -1.67 14.39
C ALA A 185 12.63 -0.38 14.67
N LEU A 186 11.69 -0.02 13.78
CA LEU A 186 10.88 1.20 13.94
C LEU A 186 9.41 0.95 13.64
N TRP A 187 8.56 1.45 14.56
CA TRP A 187 7.14 1.58 14.33
C TRP A 187 6.84 3.01 13.86
N ILE A 188 6.66 3.16 12.56
CA ILE A 188 6.56 4.46 11.88
C ILE A 188 5.09 4.87 11.81
N VAL A 189 4.78 6.04 12.37
CA VAL A 189 3.44 6.64 12.38
C VAL A 189 3.47 8.04 11.79
N PHE A 190 2.28 8.61 11.53
CA PHE A 190 2.14 9.90 10.87
C PHE A 190 1.48 10.92 11.79
N GLU A 191 2.08 12.11 11.89
CA GLU A 191 1.58 13.20 12.74
C GLU A 191 0.16 13.64 12.34
N ARG A 192 -0.13 13.59 11.03
CA ARG A 192 -1.36 14.06 10.39
C ARG A 192 -1.56 13.32 9.06
N ASP A 193 -2.66 13.64 8.38
CA ASP A 193 -2.86 13.18 7.00
C ASP A 193 -1.74 13.76 6.13
N MET A 194 -1.22 12.94 5.20
CA MET A 194 -0.02 13.24 4.42
C MET A 194 -0.13 12.70 3.00
N VAL A 195 0.36 13.47 2.04
CA VAL A 195 0.41 13.08 0.62
C VAL A 195 1.85 13.20 0.11
N PHE A 196 2.47 12.06 -0.16
CA PHE A 196 3.77 11.93 -0.79
C PHE A 196 3.57 11.89 -2.31
N ASP A 197 3.66 13.06 -2.93
CA ASP A 197 3.37 13.26 -4.35
C ASP A 197 4.66 13.37 -5.18
N LYS A 198 4.68 12.76 -6.36
CA LYS A 198 5.77 12.95 -7.36
C LYS A 198 7.14 12.61 -6.82
N LEU A 199 7.23 11.47 -6.14
CA LEU A 199 8.50 10.88 -5.74
C LEU A 199 9.38 10.69 -6.99
N SER A 200 10.68 10.92 -6.85
CA SER A 200 11.63 10.70 -7.96
C SER A 200 12.25 9.29 -7.93
N ALA A 201 12.05 8.56 -6.84
CA ALA A 201 12.54 7.19 -6.65
C ALA A 201 11.68 6.45 -5.63
N GLU A 202 11.67 5.13 -5.72
CA GLU A 202 10.95 4.25 -4.81
C GLU A 202 11.42 4.48 -3.37
N MET A 203 10.48 4.36 -2.44
CA MET A 203 10.75 4.30 -1.01
C MET A 203 11.32 2.92 -0.68
N MET A 204 12.65 2.85 -0.59
CA MET A 204 13.40 1.64 -0.22
C MET A 204 13.27 1.39 1.28
N VAL A 205 12.48 0.40 1.67
CA VAL A 205 12.27 0.06 3.08
C VAL A 205 13.34 -0.95 3.53
N ASN A 206 13.88 -0.77 4.72
CA ASN A 206 14.80 -1.71 5.37
C ASN A 206 14.03 -2.77 6.20
N SER A 207 14.71 -3.79 6.72
CA SER A 207 14.10 -4.80 7.59
C SER A 207 13.56 -4.20 8.91
N ASP A 208 12.66 -4.93 9.58
CA ASP A 208 12.13 -4.61 10.90
C ASP A 208 11.39 -3.27 10.96
N LYS A 209 10.53 -3.05 9.96
CA LYS A 209 9.74 -1.81 9.83
C LYS A 209 8.27 -2.10 9.89
N THR A 210 7.54 -1.27 10.63
CA THR A 210 6.09 -1.12 10.43
C THR A 210 5.82 0.28 9.92
N ILE A 211 5.17 0.40 8.77
CA ILE A 211 4.58 1.66 8.29
C ILE A 211 3.11 1.62 8.67
N ASP A 212 2.73 2.28 9.77
CA ASP A 212 1.37 2.29 10.33
C ASP A 212 0.68 3.62 10.07
N ALA A 213 -0.14 3.64 9.02
CA ALA A 213 -0.96 4.80 8.67
C ALA A 213 -2.34 4.81 9.37
N ARG A 214 -2.64 3.87 10.28
CA ARG A 214 -3.97 3.83 10.92
C ARG A 214 -4.29 5.14 11.61
N GLY A 215 -5.51 5.61 11.38
CA GLY A 215 -6.05 6.87 11.88
C GLY A 215 -5.67 8.11 11.06
N ARG A 216 -4.85 7.97 10.00
CA ARG A 216 -4.42 9.05 9.10
C ARG A 216 -4.63 8.66 7.63
N ALA A 217 -5.05 9.62 6.81
CA ALA A 217 -5.05 9.44 5.36
C ALA A 217 -3.63 9.67 4.83
N VAL A 218 -2.90 8.59 4.57
CA VAL A 218 -1.52 8.64 4.05
C VAL A 218 -1.50 8.10 2.63
N VAL A 219 -1.16 8.96 1.68
CA VAL A 219 -1.18 8.66 0.24
C VAL A 219 0.22 8.75 -0.34
N ILE A 220 0.65 7.73 -1.08
CA ILE A 220 1.85 7.74 -1.92
C ILE A 220 1.39 7.71 -3.37
N GLN A 221 1.74 8.73 -4.16
CA GLN A 221 1.16 8.88 -5.49
C GLN A 221 2.00 9.63 -6.53
N ASN A 222 1.61 9.47 -7.80
CA ASN A 222 2.11 10.19 -8.97
C ASN A 222 3.63 10.09 -9.18
N GLY A 223 4.22 8.95 -8.83
CA GLY A 223 5.65 8.66 -8.90
C GLY A 223 5.93 7.20 -8.56
N PRO A 224 7.20 6.77 -8.47
CA PRO A 224 7.54 5.45 -7.96
C PRO A 224 7.11 5.34 -6.49
N CYS A 225 6.63 4.16 -6.09
CA CYS A 225 6.00 3.94 -4.78
C CYS A 225 6.91 3.14 -3.84
N LEU A 226 6.48 2.00 -3.31
CA LEU A 226 7.19 1.29 -2.23
C LEU A 226 7.98 0.09 -2.75
N ARG A 227 9.20 -0.12 -2.22
CA ARG A 227 10.03 -1.28 -2.56
C ARG A 227 10.65 -1.92 -1.33
N LEU A 228 10.37 -3.21 -1.16
CA LEU A 228 10.88 -4.12 -0.14
C LEU A 228 11.90 -5.06 -0.82
N GLU A 229 13.15 -4.63 -0.93
CA GLU A 229 14.19 -5.38 -1.65
C GLU A 229 15.19 -6.04 -0.70
N ARG A 230 15.16 -7.37 -0.65
CA ARG A 230 16.05 -8.21 0.17
C ARG A 230 15.99 -7.83 1.64
N VAL A 231 14.76 -7.72 2.15
CA VAL A 231 14.46 -7.39 3.55
C VAL A 231 13.63 -8.49 4.20
N THR A 232 13.59 -8.46 5.52
CA THR A 232 12.75 -9.34 6.31
C THR A 232 11.93 -8.55 7.31
N ASN A 233 10.79 -9.10 7.72
CA ASN A 233 10.01 -8.60 8.84
C ASN A 233 9.49 -7.17 8.63
N VAL A 234 8.60 -7.00 7.64
CA VAL A 234 8.03 -5.70 7.28
C VAL A 234 6.50 -5.74 7.30
N ILE A 235 5.88 -4.76 7.96
CA ILE A 235 4.44 -4.53 7.93
C ILE A 235 4.14 -3.20 7.21
N VAL A 236 3.25 -3.24 6.22
CA VAL A 236 2.71 -2.06 5.54
C VAL A 236 1.22 -2.03 5.85
N GLU A 237 0.81 -1.04 6.65
CA GLU A 237 -0.51 -1.00 7.25
C GLU A 237 -1.23 0.30 6.90
N SER A 238 -2.43 0.19 6.33
CA SER A 238 -3.35 1.30 6.11
C SER A 238 -2.88 2.41 5.14
N VAL A 239 -1.91 2.13 4.26
CA VAL A 239 -1.37 3.09 3.29
C VAL A 239 -2.19 3.10 1.99
N ILE A 240 -2.37 4.27 1.37
CA ILE A 240 -3.00 4.41 0.05
C ILE A 240 -1.92 4.58 -1.02
N PHE A 241 -1.94 3.74 -2.05
CA PHE A 241 -1.10 3.83 -3.23
C PHE A 241 -1.95 4.21 -4.44
N ARG A 242 -1.60 5.33 -5.10
CA ARG A 242 -2.36 5.83 -6.25
C ARG A 242 -1.47 6.30 -7.38
N ASN A 243 -1.79 5.94 -8.63
CA ASN A 243 -1.06 6.43 -9.81
C ASN A 243 0.46 6.24 -9.65
N CYS A 244 0.86 5.05 -9.23
CA CYS A 244 2.28 4.70 -9.10
C CYS A 244 2.87 4.56 -10.50
N THR A 245 4.01 5.20 -10.75
CA THR A 245 4.64 5.24 -12.07
C THR A 245 6.07 4.73 -12.03
N MET A 246 6.61 4.40 -13.21
CA MET A 246 8.00 4.01 -13.36
C MET A 246 8.98 5.07 -12.83
N ARG A 247 10.15 4.60 -12.38
CA ARG A 247 11.32 5.46 -12.23
C ARG A 247 11.97 5.63 -13.60
N THR A 248 12.16 6.87 -14.04
CA THR A 248 12.84 7.18 -15.30
C THR A 248 14.30 7.55 -15.07
N GLY A 249 15.20 7.00 -15.89
CA GLY A 249 16.62 7.32 -15.87
C GLY A 249 17.39 6.72 -14.68
N THR A 250 18.67 7.10 -14.59
CA THR A 250 19.57 6.69 -13.51
C THR A 250 19.56 7.72 -12.39
N ILE A 251 19.28 7.29 -11.16
CA ILE A 251 19.25 8.16 -9.98
C ILE A 251 20.04 7.56 -8.82
N LYS A 252 20.53 8.42 -7.93
CA LYS A 252 21.08 8.00 -6.64
C LYS A 252 19.95 7.89 -5.62
N VAL A 253 19.87 6.76 -4.92
CA VAL A 253 18.88 6.49 -3.87
C VAL A 253 19.59 5.96 -2.64
N ARG A 254 19.28 6.51 -1.48
CA ARG A 254 19.72 6.00 -0.20
C ARG A 254 18.78 4.90 0.28
N SER A 255 19.36 3.76 0.69
CA SER A 255 18.69 2.65 1.33
C SER A 255 19.40 2.27 2.64
N GLY A 256 18.97 1.19 3.30
CA GLY A 256 19.71 0.62 4.43
C GLY A 256 21.12 0.13 4.07
N LYS A 257 21.44 -0.02 2.77
CA LYS A 257 22.78 -0.41 2.29
C LYS A 257 23.68 0.80 1.98
N GLY A 258 23.21 2.01 2.24
CA GLY A 258 23.89 3.25 1.89
C GLY A 258 23.39 3.86 0.59
N LEU A 259 24.23 4.64 -0.08
CA LEU A 259 23.88 5.35 -1.31
C LEU A 259 24.11 4.45 -2.53
N GLU A 260 23.04 4.09 -3.22
CA GLU A 260 23.04 3.23 -4.39
C GLU A 260 22.73 4.02 -5.67
N VAL A 261 23.26 3.59 -6.80
CA VAL A 261 22.82 4.04 -8.12
C VAL A 261 21.79 3.03 -8.62
N LYS A 262 20.62 3.52 -9.03
CA LYS A 262 19.52 2.69 -9.49
C LYS A 262 19.00 3.21 -10.83
N ASP A 263 18.80 2.29 -11.77
CA ASP A 263 18.28 2.54 -13.11
C ASP A 263 16.75 2.41 -13.18
N TRP A 264 16.20 2.38 -14.38
CA TRP A 264 14.77 2.25 -14.65
C TRP A 264 14.09 1.07 -13.92
N ARG A 265 12.78 1.23 -13.66
CA ARG A 265 11.88 0.23 -13.02
C ARG A 265 10.43 0.36 -13.48
N ASP A 266 9.67 -0.72 -13.34
CA ASP A 266 8.36 -0.93 -13.99
C ASP A 266 7.22 -0.01 -13.50
N GLY A 267 7.26 0.45 -12.23
CA GLY A 267 6.24 1.33 -11.67
C GLY A 267 5.14 0.61 -10.87
N ASN A 268 5.53 -0.42 -10.12
CA ASN A 268 4.64 -1.13 -9.19
C ASN A 268 4.28 -0.27 -7.97
N ALA A 269 3.09 -0.47 -7.40
CA ALA A 269 2.71 0.24 -6.18
C ALA A 269 3.45 -0.30 -4.94
N VAL A 270 3.46 -1.62 -4.75
CA VAL A 270 4.30 -2.30 -3.76
C VAL A 270 5.07 -3.43 -4.43
N GLU A 271 6.39 -3.32 -4.38
CA GLU A 271 7.32 -4.32 -4.88
C GLU A 271 7.96 -5.11 -3.72
N VAL A 272 7.83 -6.43 -3.73
CA VAL A 272 8.47 -7.36 -2.79
C VAL A 272 9.46 -8.23 -3.56
N TRP A 273 10.75 -7.97 -3.37
CA TRP A 273 11.82 -8.58 -4.17
C TRP A 273 12.84 -9.29 -3.29
N GLY A 274 12.88 -10.62 -3.34
CA GLY A 274 13.76 -11.44 -2.50
C GLY A 274 13.59 -11.21 -1.01
N SER A 275 12.37 -10.95 -0.56
CA SER A 275 12.06 -10.58 0.82
C SER A 275 11.20 -11.64 1.49
N THR A 276 11.28 -11.73 2.83
CA THR A 276 10.53 -12.71 3.61
C THR A 276 9.82 -12.08 4.80
N LYS A 277 8.75 -12.69 5.32
CA LYS A 277 7.97 -12.17 6.44
C LYS A 277 7.49 -10.75 6.17
N VAL A 278 6.60 -10.64 5.17
CA VAL A 278 6.02 -9.37 4.74
C VAL A 278 4.51 -9.42 4.92
N TRP A 279 3.94 -8.40 5.53
CA TRP A 279 2.50 -8.28 5.70
C TRP A 279 2.00 -6.93 5.16
N ILE A 280 1.15 -6.99 4.14
CA ILE A 280 0.51 -5.84 3.50
C ILE A 280 -0.97 -5.88 3.89
N ASP A 281 -1.36 -5.04 4.83
CA ASP A 281 -2.68 -5.06 5.47
C ASP A 281 -3.39 -3.72 5.37
N HIS A 282 -4.72 -3.77 5.21
CA HIS A 282 -5.59 -2.60 5.14
C HIS A 282 -5.15 -1.52 4.13
N CYS A 283 -4.39 -1.84 3.09
CA CYS A 283 -3.95 -0.84 2.12
C CYS A 283 -5.01 -0.58 1.04
N GLY A 284 -4.97 0.61 0.45
CA GLY A 284 -5.79 0.99 -0.69
C GLY A 284 -4.92 1.08 -1.95
N PHE A 285 -5.35 0.46 -3.04
CA PHE A 285 -4.60 0.43 -4.29
C PHE A 285 -5.45 0.92 -5.47
N GLU A 286 -4.94 1.91 -6.18
CA GLU A 286 -5.61 2.46 -7.36
C GLU A 286 -4.59 2.81 -8.45
N LYS A 287 -4.74 2.24 -9.65
CA LYS A 287 -3.95 2.59 -10.84
C LYS A 287 -2.43 2.57 -10.60
N ALA A 288 -1.80 1.42 -10.72
CA ALA A 288 -0.35 1.36 -10.89
C ALA A 288 -0.02 1.24 -12.39
N LEU A 289 1.12 1.78 -12.81
CA LEU A 289 1.55 1.73 -14.21
C LEU A 289 1.75 0.29 -14.68
N ASP A 290 2.30 -0.56 -13.83
CA ASP A 290 2.51 -2.00 -14.09
C ASP A 290 1.58 -2.84 -13.19
N THR A 291 1.99 -3.20 -11.98
CA THR A 291 1.16 -3.97 -11.03
C THR A 291 0.94 -3.27 -9.69
N GLN A 292 -0.17 -3.56 -9.02
CA GLN A 292 -0.43 -3.01 -7.68
C GLN A 292 0.45 -3.70 -6.63
N VAL A 293 0.51 -5.03 -6.65
CA VAL A 293 1.38 -5.81 -5.75
C VAL A 293 2.20 -6.80 -6.57
N ASN A 294 3.52 -6.66 -6.52
CA ASN A 294 4.45 -7.55 -7.21
C ASN A 294 5.31 -8.30 -6.19
N ILE A 295 5.27 -9.63 -6.17
CA ILE A 295 6.00 -10.48 -5.22
C ILE A 295 6.88 -11.44 -6.01
N VAL A 296 8.19 -11.23 -6.03
CA VAL A 296 9.08 -11.89 -6.99
C VAL A 296 10.44 -12.25 -6.39
N VAL A 297 11.19 -13.06 -7.14
CA VAL A 297 12.62 -13.35 -6.93
C VAL A 297 12.92 -13.94 -5.56
N GLY A 298 12.37 -15.11 -5.27
CA GLY A 298 12.57 -15.88 -4.04
C GLY A 298 11.85 -15.29 -2.84
N SER A 299 10.95 -14.31 -3.03
CA SER A 299 10.14 -13.80 -1.93
C SER A 299 9.19 -14.89 -1.42
N THR A 300 9.03 -14.99 -0.11
CA THR A 300 8.19 -16.01 0.51
C THR A 300 7.67 -15.54 1.87
N ASP A 301 6.68 -16.22 2.42
CA ASP A 301 6.09 -15.88 3.73
C ASP A 301 5.49 -14.47 3.71
N VAL A 302 4.64 -14.25 2.71
CA VAL A 302 3.94 -12.98 2.48
C VAL A 302 2.45 -13.14 2.72
N ALA A 303 1.84 -12.16 3.37
CA ALA A 303 0.39 -12.04 3.50
C ALA A 303 -0.08 -10.69 2.93
N VAL A 304 -1.13 -10.74 2.12
CA VAL A 304 -1.81 -9.59 1.54
C VAL A 304 -3.25 -9.66 2.00
N THR A 305 -3.60 -8.88 3.03
CA THR A 305 -4.90 -8.99 3.70
C THR A 305 -5.66 -7.70 3.86
N ASN A 306 -6.99 -7.79 3.96
CA ASN A 306 -7.85 -6.62 4.20
C ASN A 306 -7.64 -5.45 3.22
N ASN A 307 -7.08 -5.66 2.04
CA ASN A 307 -6.79 -4.56 1.11
C ASN A 307 -7.98 -4.28 0.19
N TYR A 308 -8.03 -3.07 -0.36
CA TYR A 308 -9.03 -2.68 -1.35
C TYR A 308 -8.34 -2.30 -2.67
N PHE A 309 -8.57 -3.10 -3.71
CA PHE A 309 -7.98 -2.92 -5.05
C PHE A 309 -9.02 -2.40 -6.03
N VAL A 310 -8.67 -1.39 -6.83
CA VAL A 310 -9.53 -0.86 -7.91
C VAL A 310 -8.73 -0.38 -9.11
N ASN A 311 -9.41 -0.26 -10.26
CA ASN A 311 -8.93 0.43 -11.45
C ASN A 311 -7.55 -0.05 -11.90
N GLN A 312 -7.44 -1.35 -12.19
CA GLN A 312 -6.17 -1.98 -12.52
C GLN A 312 -6.36 -3.12 -13.51
N ASP A 313 -5.55 -3.13 -14.56
CA ASP A 313 -5.48 -4.28 -15.46
C ASP A 313 -4.82 -5.46 -14.74
N GLU A 314 -3.56 -5.28 -14.35
CA GLU A 314 -2.73 -6.31 -13.74
C GLU A 314 -2.60 -6.07 -12.22
N VAL A 315 -3.42 -6.75 -11.41
CA VAL A 315 -3.54 -6.47 -9.97
C VAL A 315 -2.33 -6.98 -9.18
N MET A 316 -2.13 -8.29 -9.14
CA MET A 316 -1.13 -8.93 -8.28
C MET A 316 -0.36 -10.02 -9.02
N LEU A 317 0.96 -9.87 -9.11
CA LEU A 317 1.86 -10.85 -9.73
C LEU A 317 2.72 -11.53 -8.67
N MET A 318 2.78 -12.86 -8.70
CA MET A 318 3.60 -13.69 -7.83
C MET A 318 4.52 -14.56 -8.70
N SER A 319 5.83 -14.31 -8.61
CA SER A 319 6.86 -14.76 -9.54
C SER A 319 6.70 -14.20 -10.97
N ASN A 320 7.79 -13.66 -11.52
CA ASN A 320 7.79 -13.01 -12.84
C ASN A 320 8.36 -13.88 -13.97
N ASN A 321 8.92 -15.05 -13.67
CA ASN A 321 9.64 -15.87 -14.64
C ASN A 321 9.29 -17.36 -14.52
N ASP A 322 8.89 -17.97 -15.64
CA ASP A 322 8.52 -19.38 -15.72
C ASP A 322 9.70 -20.35 -15.50
N ALA A 323 10.94 -19.87 -15.58
CA ALA A 323 12.15 -20.65 -15.30
C ALA A 323 12.78 -20.36 -13.92
N ALA A 324 12.16 -19.51 -13.10
CA ALA A 324 12.70 -19.13 -11.79
C ALA A 324 12.42 -20.18 -10.71
N THR A 325 13.23 -21.24 -10.67
CA THR A 325 13.18 -22.27 -9.62
C THR A 325 13.38 -21.71 -8.20
N THR A 326 13.96 -20.51 -8.07
CA THR A 326 14.02 -19.78 -6.79
C THR A 326 12.65 -19.51 -6.18
N ASP A 327 11.58 -19.51 -6.98
CA ASP A 327 10.20 -19.27 -6.55
C ASP A 327 9.43 -20.55 -6.17
N ASP A 328 10.04 -21.74 -6.25
CA ASP A 328 9.39 -23.01 -5.84
C ASP A 328 8.97 -23.01 -4.36
N ASN A 329 9.74 -22.29 -3.54
CA ASN A 329 9.50 -22.11 -2.10
C ASN A 329 8.67 -20.86 -1.79
N MET A 330 8.15 -20.14 -2.79
CA MET A 330 7.28 -18.99 -2.58
C MET A 330 5.98 -19.43 -1.93
N ARG A 331 5.60 -18.78 -0.83
CA ARG A 331 4.35 -19.01 -0.12
C ARG A 331 3.67 -17.68 0.13
N VAL A 332 2.46 -17.50 -0.40
CA VAL A 332 1.70 -16.24 -0.25
C VAL A 332 0.27 -16.51 0.17
N THR A 333 -0.20 -15.74 1.14
CA THR A 333 -1.62 -15.71 1.57
C THR A 333 -2.26 -14.45 1.03
N VAL A 334 -3.35 -14.60 0.27
CA VAL A 334 -4.19 -13.51 -0.22
C VAL A 334 -5.55 -13.70 0.42
N ALA A 335 -5.89 -12.90 1.43
CA ALA A 335 -7.13 -13.13 2.16
C ALA A 335 -7.88 -11.86 2.54
N LEU A 336 -9.21 -11.93 2.61
CA LEU A 336 -10.04 -10.82 3.10
C LEU A 336 -9.91 -9.53 2.29
N ASN A 337 -9.38 -9.60 1.07
CA ASN A 337 -9.28 -8.44 0.19
C ASN A 337 -10.60 -8.23 -0.56
N VAL A 338 -10.85 -6.98 -0.95
CA VAL A 338 -11.90 -6.65 -1.92
C VAL A 338 -11.22 -6.30 -3.24
N PHE A 339 -11.56 -7.06 -4.27
CA PHE A 339 -11.22 -6.76 -5.65
C PHE A 339 -12.38 -5.99 -6.27
N GLY A 340 -12.30 -4.68 -6.18
CA GLY A 340 -13.36 -3.75 -6.52
C GLY A 340 -13.52 -3.52 -8.03
N GLN A 341 -14.10 -2.36 -8.36
CA GLN A 341 -14.39 -2.00 -9.74
C GLN A 341 -13.13 -1.96 -10.61
N ASN A 342 -13.29 -2.44 -11.85
CA ASN A 342 -12.28 -2.37 -12.90
C ASN A 342 -10.96 -3.08 -12.57
N CYS A 343 -11.01 -4.17 -11.78
CA CYS A 343 -9.90 -5.11 -11.66
C CYS A 343 -10.02 -6.17 -12.78
N ASN A 344 -9.11 -6.15 -13.75
CA ASN A 344 -9.28 -6.94 -14.98
C ASN A 344 -8.78 -8.38 -14.84
N GLN A 345 -7.60 -8.55 -14.24
CA GLN A 345 -6.91 -9.84 -14.11
C GLN A 345 -5.86 -9.86 -12.98
N ARG A 346 -5.31 -11.05 -12.74
CA ARG A 346 -4.22 -11.31 -11.77
C ARG A 346 -4.63 -11.05 -10.32
N MET A 347 -5.66 -11.72 -9.84
CA MET A 347 -6.19 -11.61 -8.48
C MET A 347 -6.15 -12.94 -7.69
N PRO A 348 -4.97 -13.59 -7.53
CA PRO A 348 -3.65 -13.23 -8.07
C PRO A 348 -3.28 -13.96 -9.38
N ARG A 349 -2.13 -13.62 -9.97
CA ARG A 349 -1.44 -14.46 -10.97
C ARG A 349 -0.14 -15.03 -10.42
N GLY A 350 -0.01 -16.35 -10.36
CA GLY A 350 1.12 -17.03 -9.73
C GLY A 350 1.93 -17.96 -10.64
N ARG A 351 3.17 -18.26 -10.24
CA ARG A 351 4.03 -19.32 -10.79
C ARG A 351 4.73 -20.05 -9.66
N HIS A 352 5.04 -21.34 -9.86
CA HIS A 352 5.83 -22.21 -8.96
C HIS A 352 5.24 -22.42 -7.54
N GLY A 353 5.15 -21.35 -6.77
CA GLY A 353 4.83 -21.32 -5.34
C GLY A 353 3.46 -21.86 -4.91
N GLN A 354 3.20 -21.72 -3.61
CA GLN A 354 1.95 -22.05 -2.94
C GLN A 354 1.17 -20.77 -2.63
N PHE A 355 -0.08 -20.73 -3.08
CA PHE A 355 -0.91 -19.54 -2.96
C PHE A 355 -2.23 -19.90 -2.31
N HIS A 356 -2.43 -19.41 -1.07
CA HIS A 356 -3.69 -19.57 -0.36
C HIS A 356 -4.53 -18.32 -0.58
N VAL A 357 -5.61 -18.46 -1.34
CA VAL A 357 -6.53 -17.39 -1.72
C VAL A 357 -7.82 -17.61 -0.93
N ALA A 358 -8.03 -16.86 0.16
CA ALA A 358 -9.06 -17.19 1.14
C ALA A 358 -9.99 -16.02 1.51
N ASN A 359 -11.31 -16.23 1.50
CA ASN A 359 -12.30 -15.21 1.90
C ASN A 359 -12.13 -13.84 1.22
N ASN A 360 -11.66 -13.79 -0.03
CA ASN A 360 -11.64 -12.55 -0.80
C ASN A 360 -13.01 -12.31 -1.45
N TYR A 361 -13.36 -11.04 -1.64
CA TYR A 361 -14.60 -10.63 -2.28
C TYR A 361 -14.35 -10.05 -3.67
N TYR A 362 -15.08 -10.54 -4.68
CA TYR A 362 -15.01 -10.09 -6.08
C TYR A 362 -16.40 -9.61 -6.55
N PRO A 363 -16.87 -8.42 -6.09
CA PRO A 363 -18.23 -7.95 -6.34
C PRO A 363 -18.54 -7.49 -7.77
N TYR A 364 -17.52 -7.11 -8.55
CA TYR A 364 -17.72 -6.42 -9.84
C TYR A 364 -17.29 -7.24 -11.06
N GLY A 365 -17.01 -8.54 -10.87
CA GLY A 365 -16.45 -9.39 -11.90
C GLY A 365 -15.00 -9.02 -12.29
N TRP A 366 -14.52 -9.69 -13.32
CA TRP A 366 -13.20 -9.52 -13.91
C TRP A 366 -13.36 -9.48 -15.44
N GLY A 367 -12.39 -8.89 -16.13
CA GLY A 367 -12.47 -8.79 -17.59
C GLY A 367 -11.72 -9.90 -18.34
N ILE A 368 -10.80 -10.64 -17.71
CA ILE A 368 -10.17 -11.83 -18.33
C ILE A 368 -10.26 -13.07 -17.43
N TYR A 369 -9.82 -12.98 -16.19
CA TYR A 369 -9.91 -14.04 -15.17
C TYR A 369 -9.66 -13.42 -13.79
N ALA A 370 -10.07 -14.08 -12.70
CA ALA A 370 -9.67 -13.67 -11.37
C ALA A 370 -8.33 -14.32 -10.97
N ILE A 371 -8.29 -15.64 -10.84
CA ILE A 371 -7.10 -16.38 -10.41
C ILE A 371 -6.40 -16.98 -11.63
N GLY A 372 -5.10 -16.77 -11.77
CA GLY A 372 -4.38 -17.33 -12.93
C GLY A 372 -2.96 -17.74 -12.61
N GLY A 373 -2.30 -18.36 -13.58
CA GLY A 373 -0.94 -18.80 -13.36
C GLY A 373 -0.37 -19.66 -14.47
N SER A 374 0.93 -19.90 -14.37
CA SER A 374 1.74 -20.71 -15.27
C SER A 374 2.80 -21.47 -14.44
N ALA A 375 3.64 -22.26 -15.11
CA ALA A 375 4.83 -22.91 -14.51
C ALA A 375 4.56 -23.55 -13.14
N GLY A 376 3.57 -24.43 -13.04
CA GLY A 376 3.39 -25.26 -11.83
C GLY A 376 2.82 -24.55 -10.60
N ALA A 377 2.23 -23.35 -10.74
CA ALA A 377 1.57 -22.65 -9.63
C ALA A 377 0.56 -23.55 -8.90
N ARG A 378 0.53 -23.46 -7.56
CA ARG A 378 -0.36 -24.27 -6.70
C ARG A 378 -1.33 -23.35 -5.97
N PHE A 379 -2.61 -23.45 -6.30
CA PHE A 379 -3.66 -22.60 -5.74
C PHE A 379 -4.61 -23.39 -4.85
N ARG A 380 -4.78 -22.86 -3.64
CA ARG A 380 -5.90 -23.21 -2.77
C ARG A 380 -6.83 -22.01 -2.70
N SER A 381 -7.95 -22.08 -3.42
CA SER A 381 -9.05 -21.12 -3.30
C SER A 381 -10.00 -21.62 -2.22
N GLU A 382 -10.21 -20.86 -1.15
CA GLU A 382 -11.00 -21.29 0.00
C GLU A 382 -11.97 -20.22 0.52
N GLY A 383 -13.26 -20.50 0.43
CA GLY A 383 -14.31 -19.65 0.99
C GLY A 383 -14.39 -18.24 0.39
N ASN A 384 -13.93 -18.01 -0.84
CA ASN A 384 -14.05 -16.73 -1.54
C ASN A 384 -15.49 -16.50 -2.04
N TYR A 385 -15.83 -15.25 -2.36
CA TYR A 385 -17.12 -14.89 -2.93
C TYR A 385 -16.91 -14.25 -4.30
N PHE A 386 -17.26 -14.96 -5.37
CA PHE A 386 -17.11 -14.52 -6.75
C PHE A 386 -18.44 -14.09 -7.37
N VAL A 387 -18.58 -12.81 -7.72
CA VAL A 387 -19.68 -12.33 -8.56
C VAL A 387 -19.13 -12.12 -9.97
N ALA A 388 -19.48 -13.01 -10.90
CA ALA A 388 -18.99 -12.88 -12.28
C ALA A 388 -19.57 -11.67 -13.01
N GLY A 389 -18.78 -11.09 -13.91
CA GLY A 389 -19.23 -10.10 -14.89
C GLY A 389 -19.68 -10.77 -16.19
N SER A 390 -19.23 -10.25 -17.34
CA SER A 390 -19.39 -10.92 -18.63
C SER A 390 -18.56 -12.20 -18.73
N VAL A 391 -17.37 -12.22 -18.13
CA VAL A 391 -16.52 -13.42 -18.01
C VAL A 391 -16.93 -14.22 -16.78
N LYS A 392 -17.10 -15.54 -16.98
CA LYS A 392 -17.64 -16.47 -15.99
C LYS A 392 -16.59 -17.37 -15.34
N GLU A 393 -15.57 -17.74 -16.07
CA GLU A 393 -14.50 -18.59 -15.54
C GLU A 393 -13.59 -17.77 -14.61
N VAL A 394 -13.48 -18.22 -13.36
CA VAL A 394 -12.62 -17.61 -12.34
C VAL A 394 -11.15 -17.82 -12.67
N THR A 395 -10.83 -18.99 -13.24
CA THR A 395 -9.46 -19.45 -13.41
C THR A 395 -8.93 -19.27 -14.83
N LYS A 396 -7.63 -19.02 -14.97
CA LYS A 396 -6.94 -19.12 -16.27
C LYS A 396 -5.53 -19.66 -16.13
N ARG A 397 -5.29 -20.84 -16.72
CA ARG A 397 -3.94 -21.35 -16.93
C ARG A 397 -3.36 -20.64 -18.14
N GLN A 398 -2.24 -19.96 -17.93
CA GLN A 398 -1.46 -19.45 -19.02
C GLN A 398 -0.50 -20.54 -19.41
N ASP A 399 -0.87 -21.28 -20.45
CA ASP A 399 0.03 -22.22 -21.11
C ASP A 399 1.28 -21.44 -21.51
N THR A 400 2.44 -21.83 -20.99
CA THR A 400 3.73 -21.43 -21.58
C THR A 400 3.94 -22.16 -22.90
N HIS A 401 3.01 -22.06 -23.86
CA HIS A 401 3.24 -22.54 -25.21
C HIS A 401 2.51 -21.65 -26.22
N GLY A 402 3.21 -20.58 -26.62
CA GLY A 402 2.93 -19.84 -27.83
C GLY A 402 4.15 -19.86 -28.74
N TRP A 403 4.46 -21.04 -29.30
CA TRP A 403 5.48 -21.34 -30.31
C TRP A 403 6.92 -21.59 -29.82
N GLU A 404 7.40 -22.83 -29.99
CA GLU A 404 8.84 -23.08 -30.08
C GLU A 404 9.31 -22.91 -31.52
N SER A 405 10.45 -22.23 -31.71
CA SER A 405 11.16 -22.20 -32.98
C SER A 405 11.93 -23.50 -33.15
N LYS A 406 11.40 -24.44 -33.92
CA LYS A 406 12.15 -25.64 -34.30
C LYS A 406 12.94 -25.36 -35.57
N GLN A 407 14.26 -25.52 -35.50
CA GLN A 407 15.12 -25.51 -36.68
C GLN A 407 14.82 -26.76 -37.51
N ILE A 408 14.36 -26.60 -38.75
CA ILE A 408 14.12 -27.72 -39.67
C ILE A 408 15.35 -27.91 -40.59
N SER A 409 16.14 -26.86 -40.80
CA SER A 409 17.43 -26.91 -41.50
C SER A 409 18.28 -25.67 -41.17
N ASP A 410 19.54 -25.66 -41.60
CA ASP A 410 20.50 -24.53 -41.40
C ASP A 410 19.96 -23.15 -41.82
N LYS A 411 18.87 -23.10 -42.59
CA LYS A 411 18.23 -21.86 -43.06
C LYS A 411 16.71 -21.79 -42.87
N SER A 412 16.09 -22.70 -42.11
CA SER A 412 14.62 -22.66 -41.89
C SER A 412 14.21 -22.95 -40.45
N TRP A 413 13.28 -22.13 -39.96
CA TRP A 413 12.66 -22.23 -38.64
C TRP A 413 11.15 -22.30 -38.83
N THR A 414 10.50 -23.26 -38.18
CA THR A 414 9.04 -23.26 -38.07
C THR A 414 8.62 -23.04 -36.63
N LYS A 415 7.45 -22.43 -36.46
CA LYS A 415 6.80 -22.32 -35.17
C LYS A 415 5.96 -23.57 -34.94
N ILE A 416 6.25 -24.32 -33.88
CA ILE A 416 5.46 -25.50 -33.49
C ILE A 416 4.60 -25.15 -32.29
N LYS A 417 3.31 -25.49 -32.38
CA LYS A 417 2.40 -25.47 -31.24
C LYS A 417 2.75 -26.63 -30.33
N VAL A 418 3.42 -26.35 -29.22
CA VAL A 418 3.66 -27.36 -28.19
C VAL A 418 2.33 -27.57 -27.45
N SER A 419 1.88 -28.82 -27.36
CA SER A 419 0.64 -29.16 -26.67
C SER A 419 0.75 -28.86 -25.18
N SER A 420 -0.30 -28.27 -24.62
CA SER A 420 -0.54 -27.88 -23.23
C SER A 420 -0.68 -29.06 -22.25
N ALA A 421 0.11 -30.12 -22.42
CA ALA A 421 0.08 -31.27 -21.53
C ALA A 421 0.78 -30.93 -20.21
N GLY A 422 0.05 -30.91 -19.09
CA GLY A 422 0.65 -30.91 -17.75
C GLY A 422 0.01 -29.97 -16.74
N TRP A 423 -0.77 -28.97 -17.15
CA TRP A 423 -1.47 -28.10 -16.20
C TRP A 423 -2.53 -28.85 -15.40
N GLU A 424 -3.03 -29.97 -15.93
CA GLU A 424 -3.96 -30.88 -15.25
C GLU A 424 -3.36 -31.44 -13.96
N LYS A 425 -2.03 -31.41 -13.82
CA LYS A 425 -1.30 -31.82 -12.61
C LYS A 425 -1.12 -30.67 -11.60
N TRP A 426 -1.33 -29.41 -12.01
CA TRP A 426 -1.17 -28.26 -11.13
C TRP A 426 -2.34 -28.23 -10.15
N PRO A 427 -2.12 -28.35 -8.83
CA PRO A 427 -3.18 -28.43 -7.84
C PRO A 427 -3.83 -27.05 -7.67
N TRP A 428 -4.97 -26.88 -8.32
CA TRP A 428 -5.84 -25.72 -8.24
C TRP A 428 -7.18 -26.22 -7.74
N GLN A 429 -7.50 -25.92 -6.50
CA GLN A 429 -8.70 -26.42 -5.82
C GLN A 429 -9.55 -25.25 -5.32
N SER A 430 -10.87 -25.44 -5.34
CA SER A 430 -11.89 -24.53 -4.84
C SER A 430 -12.64 -25.20 -3.69
N ILE A 431 -12.49 -24.67 -2.48
CA ILE A 431 -12.97 -25.28 -1.24
C ILE A 431 -13.97 -24.32 -0.60
N GLY A 432 -15.26 -24.66 -0.69
CA GLY A 432 -16.33 -23.87 -0.07
C GLY A 432 -16.49 -22.45 -0.63
N ASP A 433 -15.96 -22.18 -1.83
CA ASP A 433 -16.17 -20.91 -2.55
C ASP A 433 -17.65 -20.71 -2.90
N HIS A 434 -18.10 -19.45 -2.92
CA HIS A 434 -19.41 -19.05 -3.38
C HIS A 434 -19.32 -18.43 -4.77
N PHE A 435 -20.19 -18.88 -5.67
CA PHE A 435 -20.24 -18.44 -7.05
C PHE A 435 -21.61 -17.82 -7.38
N GLU A 436 -21.59 -16.58 -7.85
CA GLU A 436 -22.77 -15.83 -8.25
C GLU A 436 -22.66 -15.40 -9.73
N ASN A 437 -23.82 -15.19 -10.36
CA ASN A 437 -23.95 -14.79 -11.76
C ASN A 437 -23.24 -15.74 -12.75
N GLY A 438 -23.28 -17.04 -12.47
CA GLY A 438 -22.69 -18.07 -13.31
C GLY A 438 -21.17 -18.16 -13.24
N ALA A 439 -20.54 -17.55 -12.22
CA ALA A 439 -19.13 -17.79 -11.94
C ALA A 439 -18.86 -19.30 -11.75
N PHE A 440 -17.69 -19.77 -12.17
CA PHE A 440 -17.26 -21.14 -11.88
C PHE A 440 -15.73 -21.24 -11.83
N PHE A 441 -15.24 -22.22 -11.07
CA PHE A 441 -13.82 -22.53 -10.93
C PHE A 441 -13.54 -23.87 -11.59
N VAL A 442 -12.62 -23.90 -12.58
CA VAL A 442 -12.11 -25.15 -13.13
C VAL A 442 -11.00 -25.66 -12.22
N GLU A 443 -11.19 -26.80 -11.57
CA GLU A 443 -10.19 -27.45 -10.71
C GLU A 443 -9.20 -28.31 -11.49
N SER A 444 -8.03 -28.55 -10.92
CA SER A 444 -7.01 -29.45 -11.47
C SER A 444 -6.06 -29.95 -10.38
N GLY A 445 -5.30 -31.01 -10.70
CA GLY A 445 -4.30 -31.61 -9.83
C GLY A 445 -4.87 -32.29 -8.59
N ALA A 446 -4.14 -33.29 -8.08
CA ALA A 446 -4.42 -33.86 -6.76
C ALA A 446 -3.56 -33.16 -5.70
N ASN A 447 -3.91 -33.30 -4.41
CA ASN A 447 -3.08 -32.93 -3.27
C ASN A 447 -2.74 -31.42 -3.17
N VAL A 448 -3.76 -30.55 -3.17
CA VAL A 448 -3.51 -29.15 -2.76
C VAL A 448 -2.93 -29.12 -1.35
N PHE A 449 -1.98 -28.21 -1.14
CA PHE A 449 -1.36 -28.04 0.17
C PHE A 449 -2.43 -27.68 1.21
N GLN A 450 -2.26 -28.18 2.43
CA GLN A 450 -2.96 -27.68 3.60
C GLN A 450 -2.08 -26.59 4.21
N PRO A 451 -2.60 -25.36 4.39
CA PRO A 451 -1.83 -24.33 5.07
C PRO A 451 -1.42 -24.82 6.47
N ALA A 452 -0.13 -24.68 6.82
CA ALA A 452 0.41 -25.15 8.10
C ALA A 452 0.08 -24.22 9.29
N TYR A 453 -0.64 -23.12 9.03
CA TYR A 453 -1.05 -22.12 10.00
C TYR A 453 -2.54 -22.22 10.31
N ALA A 454 -2.95 -21.75 11.48
CA ALA A 454 -4.35 -21.67 11.84
C ALA A 454 -5.01 -20.48 11.14
N PHE A 455 -5.71 -20.74 10.04
CA PHE A 455 -6.67 -19.80 9.45
C PHE A 455 -8.00 -20.52 9.34
N THR A 456 -9.03 -20.03 10.04
CA THR A 456 -10.39 -20.56 9.91
C THR A 456 -11.15 -19.62 8.99
N PRO A 457 -11.43 -20.02 7.74
CA PRO A 457 -12.20 -19.21 6.83
C PRO A 457 -13.59 -18.95 7.42
N VAL A 458 -14.10 -17.72 7.25
CA VAL A 458 -15.53 -17.48 7.43
C VAL A 458 -16.32 -18.18 6.32
N ALA A 459 -17.60 -18.46 6.54
CA ALA A 459 -18.43 -19.00 5.47
C ALA A 459 -18.44 -18.03 4.28
N ALA A 460 -18.34 -18.56 3.05
CA ALA A 460 -18.21 -17.72 1.86
C ALA A 460 -19.33 -16.67 1.74
N LYS A 461 -20.58 -17.02 2.08
CA LYS A 461 -21.72 -16.08 2.12
C LYS A 461 -21.53 -14.87 3.05
N ASP A 462 -20.68 -14.98 4.07
CA ASP A 462 -20.41 -13.94 5.05
C ASP A 462 -19.19 -13.08 4.66
N VAL A 463 -18.49 -13.43 3.58
CA VAL A 463 -17.32 -12.68 3.07
C VAL A 463 -17.63 -11.20 2.78
N PRO A 464 -18.76 -10.82 2.14
CA PRO A 464 -19.08 -9.40 1.95
C PRO A 464 -19.11 -8.64 3.27
N LYS A 465 -19.61 -9.28 4.34
CA LYS A 465 -19.63 -8.69 5.68
C LYS A 465 -18.26 -8.70 6.35
N ALA A 466 -17.48 -9.77 6.18
CA ALA A 466 -16.14 -9.91 6.76
C ALA A 466 -15.12 -8.95 6.11
N THR A 467 -15.42 -8.45 4.91
CA THR A 467 -14.59 -7.52 4.13
C THR A 467 -15.17 -6.09 4.07
N ASP A 468 -16.19 -5.78 4.88
CA ASP A 468 -16.86 -4.46 4.92
C ASP A 468 -15.93 -3.28 5.29
N ARG A 469 -14.76 -3.60 5.86
CA ARG A 469 -13.72 -2.66 6.26
C ARG A 469 -12.40 -2.84 5.52
N ALA A 470 -12.37 -3.65 4.46
CA ALA A 470 -11.19 -3.75 3.63
C ALA A 470 -10.79 -2.36 3.09
N GLY A 471 -9.48 -2.13 3.03
CA GLY A 471 -8.85 -0.87 2.70
C GLY A 471 -8.47 -0.03 3.94
N PRO A 472 -7.99 1.20 3.72
CA PRO A 472 -7.36 2.02 4.76
C PRO A 472 -8.24 2.37 5.95
N LEU A 473 -7.66 2.30 7.14
CA LEU A 473 -8.28 2.57 8.42
C LEU A 473 -8.09 4.02 8.87
N PHE A 474 -8.57 4.99 8.09
CA PHE A 474 -8.70 6.39 8.52
C PHE A 474 -10.19 6.79 8.65
N ARG A 475 -10.47 7.92 9.30
CA ARG A 475 -11.81 8.34 9.74
C ARG A 475 -12.94 7.89 8.79
N ARG A 476 -13.84 7.02 9.27
CA ARG A 476 -15.19 6.89 8.67
C ARG A 476 -15.80 8.29 8.69
N TYR A 477 -16.14 8.82 7.52
CA TYR A 477 -16.91 10.05 7.42
C TYR A 477 -18.15 9.86 8.29
N LYS A 478 -18.32 10.70 9.33
CA LYS A 478 -19.63 10.82 9.96
C LYS A 478 -20.53 11.32 8.84
N LYS A 479 -21.47 10.49 8.36
CA LYS A 479 -22.66 11.02 7.69
C LYS A 479 -23.22 12.07 8.64
N GLN A 480 -23.05 13.35 8.30
CA GLN A 480 -23.91 14.37 8.87
C GLN A 480 -25.32 13.95 8.48
N GLN A 481 -26.16 13.82 9.51
CA GLN A 481 -27.55 13.37 9.41
C GLN A 481 -28.36 14.30 8.52
#